data_AF-A0A351FL64-F1
#
_entry.id   AF-A0A351FL64-F1
#
_cell.length_a   1.000
_cell.length_b   1.000
_cell.length_c   1.000
_cell.angle_alpha   90.00
_cell.angle_beta   90.00
_cell.angle_gamma   90.00
#
_symmetry.space_group_name_H-M   'P 1'
#
loop_
_entity.id
_entity.type
_entity.pdbx_description
1 polymer ?
#
loop_
_entity_poly.entity_id
_entity_poly.type
_entity_poly.pdbx_seq_one_letter_code
_entity_poly.pdbx_strand_id
1 'polypeptide(L)'
;TVFDDLVHGEMPFGNDDIDDLVILRSDGTPTYNLAVVSDDADMRITHVLRGDDHLSNAPKQILLYRALGYPEPVFAHVPLILGSDGRKLSKRHGAMAVGDYAEEGIVPEAMMNFLALLGWSPGDDRELMTREELLGAFGMERLLKSASVFDIDKLEWLNGRHLDAYSDEELAKCLRELLQEDDSFCSGFLDDVNWLSELLGLIKPRARRLDQLAEQARPFVCQNLHFDMKAVEKHLNKDPGAATKRLQGLYETFRGADWTREGLEVSLRDLASQMEVGAGKLIHPLRIALTGNMASPGIFDVLYLLGRERSLSRIEDAVERINLS
;
A
#
# COMPACT_ATOMS: atom_id res chain seq x y z
N THR A 1 42.99 -16.06 4.77
CA THR A 1 42.04 -15.83 5.86
C THR A 1 40.81 -16.66 5.63
N VAL A 2 40.37 -17.41 6.62
CA VAL A 2 39.12 -18.18 6.57
C VAL A 2 38.22 -17.66 7.68
N PHE A 3 36.92 -17.57 7.40
CA PHE A 3 35.88 -17.27 8.37
C PHE A 3 34.59 -17.99 8.01
N ASP A 4 33.74 -18.21 9.01
CA ASP A 4 32.42 -18.80 8.81
C ASP A 4 31.37 -17.70 8.68
N ASP A 5 30.62 -17.73 7.59
CA ASP A 5 29.47 -16.89 7.35
C ASP A 5 28.16 -17.68 7.56
N LEU A 6 27.21 -17.14 8.31
CA LEU A 6 25.95 -17.84 8.58
C LEU A 6 25.11 -18.07 7.32
N VAL A 7 25.27 -17.23 6.30
CA VAL A 7 24.55 -17.38 5.03
C VAL A 7 25.37 -18.21 4.07
N HIS A 8 26.64 -17.85 3.82
CA HIS A 8 27.45 -18.49 2.76
C HIS A 8 28.22 -19.75 3.19
N GLY A 9 28.40 -19.97 4.50
CA GLY A 9 29.20 -21.06 5.06
C GLY A 9 30.67 -20.68 5.21
N GLU A 10 31.58 -21.67 5.14
CA GLU A 10 33.02 -21.42 5.22
C GLU A 10 33.51 -20.61 4.01
N MET A 11 34.19 -19.49 4.28
CA MET A 11 34.62 -18.52 3.28
C MET A 11 36.15 -18.36 3.26
N PRO A 12 36.87 -19.07 2.36
CA PRO A 12 38.32 -18.93 2.23
C PRO A 12 38.71 -17.77 1.31
N PHE A 13 39.63 -16.92 1.78
CA PHE A 13 40.27 -15.85 1.01
C PHE A 13 41.79 -16.01 1.06
N GLY A 14 42.46 -15.97 -0.09
CA GLY A 14 43.92 -15.94 -0.16
C GLY A 14 44.45 -14.65 0.47
N ASN A 15 45.46 -14.73 1.34
CA ASN A 15 46.05 -13.51 1.91
C ASN A 15 46.74 -12.67 0.83
N ASP A 16 47.27 -13.32 -0.20
CA ASP A 16 47.91 -12.65 -1.34
C ASP A 16 46.89 -11.87 -2.20
N ASP A 17 45.59 -12.17 -2.07
CA ASP A 17 44.50 -11.44 -2.73
C ASP A 17 44.00 -10.25 -1.91
N ILE A 18 44.58 -10.02 -0.71
CA ILE A 18 44.22 -8.93 0.20
C ILE A 18 45.35 -7.91 0.21
N ASP A 19 45.16 -6.80 -0.50
CA ASP A 19 46.10 -5.68 -0.50
C ASP A 19 46.31 -5.07 0.91
N ASP A 20 47.48 -4.43 1.10
CA ASP A 20 47.76 -3.60 2.27
C ASP A 20 46.71 -2.48 2.41
N LEU A 21 46.04 -2.47 3.55
CA LEU A 21 44.88 -1.62 3.80
C LEU A 21 45.31 -0.24 4.28
N VAL A 22 44.83 0.81 3.60
CA VAL A 22 44.82 2.14 4.21
C VAL A 22 43.80 2.12 5.36
N ILE A 23 44.28 2.27 6.59
CA ILE A 23 43.43 2.30 7.81
C ILE A 23 43.16 3.71 8.31
N LEU A 24 44.06 4.66 8.01
CA LEU A 24 43.95 6.08 8.39
C LEU A 24 44.28 6.96 7.18
N ARG A 25 43.45 7.96 6.92
CA ARG A 25 43.74 8.98 5.90
C ARG A 25 44.78 9.98 6.41
N SER A 26 45.38 10.75 5.50
CA SER A 26 46.40 11.76 5.84
C SER A 26 45.90 12.86 6.79
N ASP A 27 44.59 13.07 6.85
CA ASP A 27 43.93 14.02 7.76
C ASP A 27 43.59 13.41 9.14
N GLY A 28 43.97 12.16 9.39
CA GLY A 28 43.67 11.45 10.63
C GLY A 28 42.29 10.78 10.68
N THR A 29 41.49 10.86 9.60
CA THR A 29 40.17 10.22 9.56
C THR A 29 40.31 8.71 9.33
N PRO A 30 39.70 7.83 10.15
CA PRO A 30 39.73 6.39 9.91
C PRO A 30 39.02 6.02 8.60
N THR A 31 39.51 4.99 7.91
CA THR A 31 38.80 4.41 6.78
C THR A 31 37.65 3.53 7.25
N TYR A 32 36.73 3.18 6.35
CA TYR A 32 35.55 2.38 6.67
C TYR A 32 35.90 1.10 7.46
N ASN A 33 36.92 0.35 7.03
CA ASN A 33 37.28 -0.92 7.67
C ASN A 33 37.85 -0.73 9.08
N LEU A 34 38.64 0.33 9.33
CA LEU A 34 39.13 0.60 10.69
C LEU A 34 38.01 1.12 11.59
N ALA A 35 37.19 2.06 11.09
CA ALA A 35 36.10 2.65 11.85
C ALA A 35 35.09 1.58 12.30
N VAL A 36 34.60 0.75 11.37
CA VAL A 36 33.63 -0.31 11.68
C VAL A 36 34.19 -1.30 12.70
N VAL A 37 35.43 -1.79 12.54
CA VAL A 37 36.01 -2.76 13.48
C VAL A 37 36.22 -2.13 14.86
N SER A 38 36.65 -0.88 14.91
CA SER A 38 36.81 -0.15 16.17
C SER A 38 35.47 0.01 16.89
N ASP A 39 34.44 0.45 16.17
CA ASP A 39 33.11 0.69 16.73
C ASP A 39 32.44 -0.62 17.15
N ASP A 40 32.46 -1.64 16.30
CA ASP A 40 31.89 -2.95 16.61
C ASP A 40 32.53 -3.57 17.86
N ALA A 41 33.86 -3.45 18.01
CA ALA A 41 34.58 -3.94 19.18
C ALA A 41 34.21 -3.17 20.46
N ASP A 42 34.16 -1.83 20.39
CA ASP A 42 33.78 -0.97 21.52
C ASP A 42 32.31 -1.21 21.94
N MET A 43 31.43 -1.35 20.95
CA MET A 43 30.00 -1.63 21.14
C MET A 43 29.70 -3.11 21.44
N ARG A 44 30.73 -3.98 21.45
CA ARG A 44 30.62 -5.42 21.74
C ARG A 44 29.64 -6.15 20.83
N ILE A 45 29.67 -5.83 19.54
CA ILE A 45 28.83 -6.48 18.53
C ILE A 45 29.20 -7.97 18.46
N THR A 46 28.19 -8.83 18.58
CA THR A 46 28.37 -10.29 18.55
C THR A 46 28.06 -10.89 17.19
N HIS A 47 27.17 -10.25 16.43
CA HIS A 47 26.72 -10.68 15.11
C HIS A 47 26.64 -9.48 14.18
N VAL A 48 27.30 -9.55 13.03
CA VAL A 48 27.28 -8.53 11.98
C VAL A 48 26.46 -9.07 10.81
N LEU A 49 25.20 -8.64 10.73
CA LEU A 49 24.29 -8.91 9.61
C LEU A 49 24.31 -7.72 8.65
N ARG A 50 24.72 -7.93 7.40
CA ARG A 50 24.82 -6.84 6.40
C ARG A 50 24.68 -7.36 4.98
N GLY A 51 24.57 -6.46 4.00
CA GLY A 51 24.45 -6.83 2.59
C GLY A 51 25.68 -7.56 2.04
N ASP A 52 25.45 -8.46 1.07
CA ASP A 52 26.47 -9.19 0.32
C ASP A 52 27.50 -8.31 -0.39
N ASP A 53 27.17 -7.04 -0.68
CA ASP A 53 28.13 -6.08 -1.21
C ASP A 53 29.28 -5.75 -0.25
N HIS A 54 29.16 -6.13 1.03
CA HIS A 54 30.22 -6.00 2.02
C HIS A 54 31.01 -7.29 2.29
N LEU A 55 30.70 -8.40 1.60
CA LEU A 55 31.36 -9.69 1.83
C LEU A 55 32.88 -9.63 1.64
N SER A 56 33.35 -8.92 0.62
CA SER A 56 34.79 -8.73 0.34
C SER A 56 35.52 -7.88 1.39
N ASN A 57 34.80 -7.17 2.26
CA ASN A 57 35.39 -6.43 3.39
C ASN A 57 35.60 -7.30 4.62
N ALA A 58 34.87 -8.40 4.78
CA ALA A 58 34.98 -9.29 5.93
C ALA A 58 36.41 -9.79 6.19
N PRO A 59 37.17 -10.33 5.21
CA PRO A 59 38.52 -10.81 5.48
C PRO A 59 39.48 -9.68 5.91
N LYS A 60 39.26 -8.46 5.42
CA LYS A 60 40.03 -7.25 5.79
C LYS A 60 39.76 -6.85 7.25
N GLN A 61 38.48 -6.87 7.64
CA GLN A 61 38.04 -6.51 8.98
C GLN A 61 38.47 -7.57 10.01
N ILE A 62 38.40 -8.85 9.67
CA ILE A 62 38.85 -9.95 10.52
C ILE A 62 40.35 -9.83 10.84
N LEU A 63 41.18 -9.47 9.85
CA LEU A 63 42.60 -9.21 10.09
C LEU A 63 42.80 -8.04 11.06
N LEU A 64 41.96 -7.01 11.01
CA LEU A 64 41.99 -5.89 11.97
C LEU A 64 41.57 -6.31 13.38
N TYR A 65 40.48 -7.09 13.52
CA TYR A 65 40.07 -7.66 14.82
C TYR A 65 41.23 -8.42 15.47
N ARG A 66 41.87 -9.33 14.71
CA ARG A 66 43.02 -10.11 15.16
C ARG A 66 44.21 -9.24 15.53
N ALA A 67 44.54 -8.24 14.70
CA ALA A 67 45.66 -7.35 14.94
C ALA A 67 45.47 -6.48 16.20
N LEU A 68 44.23 -6.07 16.48
CA LEU A 68 43.87 -5.29 17.65
C LEU A 68 43.62 -6.16 18.90
N GLY A 69 43.59 -7.49 18.76
CA GLY A 69 43.35 -8.42 19.86
C GLY A 69 41.89 -8.50 20.33
N TYR A 70 40.95 -8.14 19.46
CA TYR A 70 39.51 -8.22 19.74
C TYR A 70 38.90 -9.54 19.24
N PRO A 71 37.83 -10.03 19.89
CA PRO A 71 37.10 -11.20 19.39
C PRO A 71 36.42 -10.89 18.05
N GLU A 72 36.40 -11.87 17.16
CA GLU A 72 35.67 -11.78 15.88
C GLU A 72 34.16 -11.96 16.13
N PRO A 73 33.30 -11.08 15.59
CA PRO A 73 31.86 -11.34 15.60
C PRO A 73 31.51 -12.45 14.61
N VAL A 74 30.32 -13.01 14.76
CA VAL A 74 29.72 -13.89 13.75
C VAL A 74 29.28 -13.02 12.57
N PHE A 75 29.65 -13.40 11.33
CA PHE A 75 29.23 -12.70 10.13
C PHE A 75 28.05 -13.39 9.45
N ALA A 76 27.15 -12.60 8.88
CA ALA A 76 26.09 -13.06 8.01
C ALA A 76 25.91 -12.04 6.89
N HIS A 77 26.25 -12.43 5.66
CA HIS A 77 26.07 -11.56 4.50
C HIS A 77 24.78 -11.94 3.78
N VAL A 78 23.79 -11.04 3.84
CA VAL A 78 22.45 -11.23 3.30
C VAL A 78 22.43 -10.77 1.83
N PRO A 79 21.89 -11.58 0.91
CA PRO A 79 21.78 -11.21 -0.49
C PRO A 79 21.03 -9.90 -0.70
N LEU A 80 21.47 -9.14 -1.70
CA LEU A 80 20.81 -7.89 -2.07
C LEU A 80 19.45 -8.16 -2.71
N ILE A 81 18.50 -7.26 -2.46
CA ILE A 81 17.21 -7.28 -3.13
C ILE A 81 17.39 -6.89 -4.60
N LEU A 82 16.73 -7.64 -5.48
CA LEU A 82 16.73 -7.40 -6.93
C LEU A 82 15.47 -6.64 -7.36
N GLY A 83 15.58 -5.84 -8.40
CA GLY A 83 14.42 -5.35 -9.15
C GLY A 83 13.82 -6.44 -10.02
N SER A 84 12.69 -6.14 -10.66
CA SER A 84 12.01 -7.04 -11.61
C SER A 84 12.86 -7.40 -12.83
N ASP A 85 13.91 -6.63 -13.12
CA ASP A 85 14.91 -6.87 -14.16
C ASP A 85 16.04 -7.82 -13.73
N GLY A 86 16.00 -8.32 -12.49
CA GLY A 86 17.02 -9.19 -11.90
C GLY A 86 18.32 -8.48 -11.53
N ARG A 87 18.39 -7.14 -11.63
CA ARG A 87 19.55 -6.34 -11.20
C ARG A 87 19.35 -5.84 -9.79
N LYS A 88 20.43 -5.39 -9.13
CA LYS A 88 20.36 -4.74 -7.81
C LYS A 88 19.27 -3.66 -7.83
N LEU A 89 18.34 -3.74 -6.87
CA LEU A 89 17.30 -2.75 -6.70
C LEU A 89 17.96 -1.39 -6.44
N SER A 90 17.61 -0.40 -7.25
CA SER A 90 18.20 0.94 -7.20
C SER A 90 17.12 1.98 -7.50
N LYS A 91 17.36 3.26 -7.16
CA LYS A 91 16.39 4.35 -7.45
C LYS A 91 16.04 4.43 -8.95
N ARG A 92 16.91 3.96 -9.84
CA ARG A 92 16.68 3.92 -11.30
C ARG A 92 15.72 2.79 -11.72
N HIS A 93 15.52 1.80 -10.86
CA HIS A 93 14.69 0.61 -11.07
C HIS A 93 13.48 0.59 -10.12
N GLY A 94 13.07 1.75 -9.61
CA GLY A 94 11.89 1.87 -8.74
C GLY A 94 12.14 1.68 -7.25
N ALA A 95 13.40 1.72 -6.77
CA ALA A 95 13.65 1.73 -5.33
C ALA A 95 13.14 3.03 -4.72
N MET A 96 12.04 2.93 -3.99
CA MET A 96 11.46 4.02 -3.20
C MET A 96 11.97 3.94 -1.77
N ALA A 97 11.98 5.07 -1.07
CA ALA A 97 12.19 5.04 0.37
C ALA A 97 10.99 4.34 1.04
N VAL A 98 11.22 3.71 2.20
CA VAL A 98 10.13 3.11 2.98
C VAL A 98 9.03 4.13 3.28
N GLY A 99 9.41 5.39 3.50
CA GLY A 99 8.46 6.50 3.71
C GLY A 99 7.54 6.74 2.52
N ASP A 100 8.04 6.64 1.29
CA ASP A 100 7.24 6.87 0.09
C ASP A 100 6.13 5.80 -0.05
N TYR A 101 6.41 4.54 0.32
CA TYR A 101 5.38 3.49 0.36
C TYR A 101 4.31 3.75 1.43
N ALA A 102 4.68 4.35 2.56
CA ALA A 102 3.72 4.74 3.58
C ALA A 102 2.79 5.85 3.07
N GLU A 103 3.33 6.82 2.31
CA GLU A 103 2.52 7.85 1.63
C GLU A 103 1.57 7.25 0.59
N GLU A 104 1.97 6.16 -0.08
CA GLU A 104 1.12 5.37 -0.99
C GLU A 104 0.16 4.41 -0.27
N GLY A 105 0.07 4.46 1.07
CA GLY A 105 -0.91 3.69 1.84
C GLY A 105 -0.53 2.24 2.11
N ILE A 106 0.76 1.90 2.05
CA ILE A 106 1.30 0.65 2.60
C ILE A 106 1.46 0.76 4.12
N VAL A 107 0.86 -0.16 4.86
CA VAL A 107 0.91 -0.18 6.33
C VAL A 107 2.24 -0.79 6.82
N PRO A 108 2.75 -0.33 7.99
CA PRO A 108 4.06 -0.75 8.48
C PRO A 108 4.15 -2.27 8.74
N GLU A 109 3.06 -2.91 9.15
CA GLU A 109 2.96 -4.35 9.38
C GLU A 109 3.20 -5.13 8.08
N ALA A 110 2.57 -4.68 6.98
CA ALA A 110 2.72 -5.30 5.67
C ALA A 110 4.12 -5.09 5.11
N MET A 111 4.68 -3.90 5.24
CA MET A 111 6.06 -3.62 4.82
C MET A 111 7.05 -4.49 5.61
N MET A 112 6.88 -4.60 6.93
CA MET A 112 7.74 -5.42 7.78
C MET A 112 7.65 -6.91 7.40
N ASN A 113 6.44 -7.44 7.25
CA ASN A 113 6.25 -8.82 6.80
C ASN A 113 6.85 -9.04 5.42
N PHE A 114 6.61 -8.13 4.47
CA PHE A 114 7.14 -8.25 3.11
C PHE A 114 8.66 -8.29 3.10
N LEU A 115 9.31 -7.33 3.76
CA LEU A 115 10.77 -7.27 3.85
C LEU A 115 11.37 -8.47 4.58
N ALA A 116 10.70 -8.99 5.61
CA ALA A 116 11.14 -10.20 6.30
C ALA A 116 11.15 -11.42 5.35
N LEU A 117 10.19 -11.53 4.43
CA LEU A 117 10.17 -12.61 3.44
C LEU A 117 11.18 -12.42 2.30
N LEU A 118 11.83 -11.25 2.21
CA LEU A 118 12.93 -11.00 1.27
C LEU A 118 14.26 -11.41 1.90
N GLY A 119 14.66 -12.67 1.69
CA GLY A 119 15.92 -13.20 2.18
C GLY A 119 15.81 -14.02 3.48
N TRP A 120 14.60 -14.27 3.97
CA TRP A 120 14.34 -15.20 5.07
C TRP A 120 13.05 -15.98 4.84
N SER A 121 12.98 -17.20 5.38
CA SER A 121 11.78 -18.04 5.33
C SER A 121 11.39 -18.53 6.73
N PRO A 122 10.08 -18.53 7.08
CA PRO A 122 9.58 -19.13 8.31
C PRO A 122 9.65 -20.66 8.32
N GLY A 123 10.24 -21.30 7.29
CA GLY A 123 10.40 -22.75 7.20
C GLY A 123 9.12 -23.53 6.91
N ASP A 124 8.02 -22.82 6.70
CA ASP A 124 6.72 -23.32 6.25
C ASP A 124 6.15 -22.35 5.20
N ASP A 125 4.92 -22.61 4.75
CA ASP A 125 4.26 -21.83 3.67
C ASP A 125 3.53 -20.57 4.17
N ARG A 126 3.79 -20.10 5.41
CA ARG A 126 3.17 -18.88 5.91
C ARG A 126 3.78 -17.66 5.22
N GLU A 127 2.91 -16.85 4.61
CA GLU A 127 3.29 -15.56 4.06
C GLU A 127 2.70 -14.38 4.83
N LEU A 128 1.59 -14.58 5.53
CA LEU A 128 0.94 -13.57 6.36
C LEU A 128 1.27 -13.82 7.83
N MET A 129 1.95 -12.88 8.46
CA MET A 129 2.48 -12.95 9.81
C MET A 129 2.40 -11.57 10.46
N THR A 130 1.90 -11.54 11.68
CA THR A 130 2.02 -10.37 12.56
C THR A 130 3.48 -10.12 12.94
N ARG A 131 3.76 -8.93 13.46
CA ARG A 131 5.09 -8.60 13.98
C ARG A 131 5.53 -9.59 15.07
N GLU A 132 4.62 -9.98 15.95
CA GLU A 132 4.87 -10.92 17.03
C GLU A 132 5.21 -12.32 16.49
N GLU A 133 4.51 -12.77 15.45
CA GLU A 133 4.81 -14.03 14.79
C GLU A 133 6.15 -14.01 14.07
N LEU A 134 6.51 -12.91 13.40
CA LEU A 134 7.82 -12.74 12.78
C LEU A 134 8.94 -12.80 13.84
N LEU A 135 8.78 -12.08 14.94
CA LEU A 135 9.74 -12.08 16.04
C LEU A 135 9.86 -13.47 16.70
N GLY A 136 8.74 -14.18 16.87
CA GLY A 136 8.72 -15.52 17.46
C GLY A 136 9.28 -16.60 16.54
N ALA A 137 9.22 -16.41 15.22
CA ALA A 137 9.68 -17.36 14.23
C ALA A 137 11.11 -17.11 13.74
N PHE A 138 11.63 -15.88 13.88
CA PHE A 138 12.92 -15.49 13.31
C PHE A 138 14.08 -16.33 13.87
N GLY A 139 14.88 -16.87 12.95
CA GLY A 139 16.09 -17.61 13.21
C GLY A 139 17.09 -17.36 12.09
N MET A 140 18.34 -17.08 12.44
CA MET A 140 19.39 -16.72 11.47
C MET A 140 19.75 -17.88 10.54
N GLU A 141 19.56 -19.11 10.99
CA GLU A 141 19.76 -20.34 10.22
C GLU A 141 18.80 -20.49 9.03
N ARG A 142 17.77 -19.65 8.96
CA ARG A 142 16.79 -19.63 7.86
C ARG A 142 16.94 -18.42 6.94
N LEU A 143 18.04 -17.69 7.06
CA LEU A 143 18.45 -16.71 6.06
C LEU A 143 18.74 -17.43 4.73
N LEU A 144 18.24 -16.87 3.65
CA LEU A 144 18.35 -17.45 2.31
C LEU A 144 19.65 -17.00 1.65
N LYS A 145 20.31 -17.93 0.95
CA LYS A 145 21.48 -17.66 0.11
C LYS A 145 21.15 -16.95 -1.20
N SER A 146 19.91 -17.10 -1.68
CA SER A 146 19.46 -16.53 -2.95
C SER A 146 18.87 -15.15 -2.76
N ALA A 147 19.25 -14.23 -3.64
CA ALA A 147 18.63 -12.91 -3.73
C ALA A 147 17.13 -13.00 -4.05
N SER A 148 16.33 -12.15 -3.40
CA SER A 148 14.89 -12.05 -3.62
C SER A 148 14.56 -10.88 -4.55
N VAL A 149 13.57 -11.06 -5.41
CA VAL A 149 13.03 -9.99 -6.27
C VAL A 149 12.00 -9.18 -5.48
N PHE A 150 12.08 -7.87 -5.56
CA PHE A 150 11.07 -6.95 -5.03
C PHE A 150 9.83 -7.00 -5.92
N ASP A 151 8.80 -7.69 -5.46
CA ASP A 151 7.51 -7.84 -6.16
C ASP A 151 6.47 -6.90 -5.53
N ILE A 152 6.10 -5.85 -6.28
CA ILE A 152 5.11 -4.86 -5.86
C ILE A 152 3.70 -5.45 -5.77
N ASP A 153 3.34 -6.38 -6.65
CA ASP A 153 2.01 -7.01 -6.63
C ASP A 153 1.86 -7.88 -5.38
N LYS A 154 2.94 -8.56 -4.98
CA LYS A 154 2.99 -9.31 -3.71
C LYS A 154 2.89 -8.38 -2.51
N LEU A 155 3.61 -7.25 -2.51
CA LEU A 155 3.53 -6.26 -1.44
C LEU A 155 2.10 -5.73 -1.29
N GLU A 156 1.45 -5.32 -2.38
CA GLU A 156 0.07 -4.83 -2.34
C GLU A 156 -0.94 -5.91 -1.91
N TRP A 157 -0.74 -7.15 -2.36
CA TRP A 157 -1.58 -8.26 -1.89
C TRP A 157 -1.46 -8.45 -0.38
N LEU A 158 -0.24 -8.46 0.13
CA LEU A 158 0.04 -8.62 1.56
C LEU A 158 -0.51 -7.43 2.35
N ASN A 159 -0.37 -6.22 1.81
CA ASN A 159 -0.94 -5.01 2.39
C ASN A 159 -2.46 -5.10 2.55
N GLY A 160 -3.17 -5.55 1.50
CA GLY A 160 -4.61 -5.83 1.59
C GLY A 160 -4.95 -6.84 2.70
N ARG A 161 -4.14 -7.88 2.88
CA ARG A 161 -4.33 -8.87 3.97
C ARG A 161 -4.10 -8.30 5.36
N HIS A 162 -3.15 -7.39 5.53
CA HIS A 162 -2.98 -6.69 6.80
C HIS A 162 -4.13 -5.71 7.05
N LEU A 163 -4.59 -4.99 6.02
CA LEU A 163 -5.77 -4.14 6.13
C LEU A 163 -7.01 -4.95 6.50
N ASP A 164 -7.15 -6.19 6.00
CA ASP A 164 -8.21 -7.11 6.38
C ASP A 164 -8.29 -7.35 7.90
N ALA A 165 -7.15 -7.36 8.58
CA ALA A 165 -7.05 -7.55 10.02
C ALA A 165 -7.36 -6.31 10.87
N TYR A 166 -7.36 -5.11 10.26
CA TYR A 166 -7.67 -3.88 11.00
C TYR A 166 -9.14 -3.85 11.41
N SER A 167 -9.40 -3.39 12.63
CA SER A 167 -10.75 -3.07 13.09
C SER A 167 -11.31 -1.84 12.36
N ASP A 168 -12.64 -1.74 12.35
CA ASP A 168 -13.33 -0.57 11.78
C ASP A 168 -12.89 0.73 12.47
N GLU A 169 -12.60 0.69 13.78
CA GLU A 169 -12.11 1.85 14.54
C GLU A 169 -10.72 2.30 14.09
N GLU A 170 -9.80 1.35 13.86
CA GLU A 170 -8.45 1.64 13.36
C GLU A 170 -8.51 2.23 11.95
N LEU A 171 -9.31 1.64 11.07
CA LEU A 171 -9.51 2.16 9.71
C LEU A 171 -10.15 3.56 9.74
N ALA A 172 -11.10 3.82 10.65
CA ALA A 172 -11.68 5.15 10.80
C ALA A 172 -10.64 6.20 11.21
N LYS A 173 -9.65 5.84 12.05
CA LYS A 173 -8.54 6.75 12.40
C LYS A 173 -7.69 7.07 11.17
N CYS A 174 -7.28 6.05 10.42
CA CYS A 174 -6.51 6.24 9.18
C CYS A 174 -7.29 7.09 8.15
N LEU A 175 -8.58 6.83 7.96
CA LEU A 175 -9.43 7.61 7.06
C LEU A 175 -9.54 9.07 7.49
N ARG A 176 -9.68 9.36 8.80
CA ARG A 176 -9.66 10.74 9.31
C ARG A 176 -8.35 11.43 8.95
N GLU A 177 -7.21 10.77 9.19
CA GLU A 177 -5.88 11.34 8.91
C GLU A 177 -5.64 11.63 7.43
N LEU A 178 -6.12 10.74 6.53
CA LEU A 178 -5.94 10.88 5.08
C LEU A 178 -6.90 11.89 4.44
N LEU A 179 -8.04 12.16 5.08
CA LEU A 179 -9.10 13.01 4.52
C LEU A 179 -9.22 14.38 5.20
N GLN A 180 -8.54 14.61 6.32
CA GLN A 180 -8.64 15.87 7.09
C GLN A 180 -8.22 17.13 6.32
N GLU A 181 -7.39 17.01 5.27
CA GLU A 181 -6.99 18.15 4.43
C GLU A 181 -8.06 18.57 3.42
N ASP A 182 -9.10 17.75 3.23
CA ASP A 182 -10.23 18.11 2.38
C ASP A 182 -11.24 18.93 3.19
N ASP A 183 -11.37 20.23 2.89
CA ASP A 183 -12.30 21.14 3.58
C ASP A 183 -13.77 20.68 3.56
N SER A 184 -14.11 19.76 2.65
CA SER A 184 -15.46 19.21 2.53
C SER A 184 -15.66 17.90 3.29
N PHE A 185 -14.63 17.40 3.96
CA PHE A 185 -14.68 16.18 4.76
C PHE A 185 -15.51 16.38 6.03
N CYS A 186 -16.48 15.49 6.23
CA CYS A 186 -17.33 15.45 7.41
C CYS A 186 -16.98 14.20 8.24
N SER A 187 -16.15 14.40 9.26
CA SER A 187 -15.68 13.30 10.13
C SER A 187 -16.81 12.64 10.93
N GLY A 188 -17.93 13.33 11.16
CA GLY A 188 -19.08 12.82 11.92
C GLY A 188 -19.71 11.55 11.31
N PHE A 189 -19.55 11.31 10.01
CA PHE A 189 -19.99 10.05 9.40
C PHE A 189 -19.19 8.84 9.93
N LEU A 190 -17.92 9.04 10.26
CA LEU A 190 -17.04 7.98 10.77
C LEU A 190 -17.26 7.69 12.27
N ASP A 191 -18.14 8.46 12.95
CA ASP A 191 -18.50 8.23 14.34
C ASP A 191 -19.74 7.32 14.47
N ASP A 192 -20.51 7.13 13.40
CA ASP A 192 -21.60 6.15 13.35
C ASP A 192 -21.05 4.76 13.05
N VAL A 193 -20.94 3.94 14.09
CA VAL A 193 -20.35 2.58 14.02
C VAL A 193 -21.08 1.67 13.03
N ASN A 194 -22.42 1.74 12.95
CA ASN A 194 -23.19 0.86 12.07
C ASN A 194 -23.01 1.27 10.62
N TRP A 195 -23.11 2.57 10.34
CA TRP A 195 -22.90 3.11 9.01
C TRP A 195 -21.47 2.86 8.52
N LEU A 196 -20.48 3.08 9.39
CA LEU A 196 -19.07 2.84 9.10
C LEU A 196 -18.82 1.37 8.76
N SER A 197 -19.39 0.44 9.54
CA SER A 197 -19.21 -0.99 9.29
C SER A 197 -19.85 -1.43 7.97
N GLU A 198 -21.03 -0.90 7.62
CA GLU A 198 -21.62 -1.11 6.29
C GLU A 198 -20.75 -0.55 5.17
N LEU A 199 -20.22 0.66 5.31
CA LEU A 199 -19.33 1.27 4.32
C LEU A 199 -18.06 0.43 4.15
N LEU A 200 -17.36 0.12 5.24
CA LEU A 200 -16.11 -0.64 5.22
C LEU A 200 -16.34 -2.05 4.65
N GLY A 201 -17.44 -2.71 4.98
CA GLY A 201 -17.82 -3.99 4.38
C GLY A 201 -17.93 -3.94 2.85
N LEU A 202 -18.23 -2.78 2.27
CA LEU A 202 -18.28 -2.59 0.82
C LEU A 202 -16.92 -2.21 0.23
N ILE A 203 -16.17 -1.30 0.84
CA ILE A 203 -14.96 -0.73 0.21
C ILE A 203 -13.68 -1.51 0.53
N LYS A 204 -13.59 -2.12 1.71
CA LYS A 204 -12.41 -2.84 2.19
C LYS A 204 -12.00 -4.01 1.29
N PRO A 205 -12.91 -4.89 0.81
CA PRO A 205 -12.55 -5.99 -0.09
C PRO A 205 -12.02 -5.55 -1.46
N ARG A 206 -12.14 -4.26 -1.79
CA ARG A 206 -11.76 -3.66 -3.08
C ARG A 206 -10.48 -2.82 -2.97
N ALA A 207 -9.96 -2.59 -1.77
CA ALA A 207 -8.78 -1.77 -1.53
C ALA A 207 -7.59 -2.66 -1.16
N ARG A 208 -6.45 -2.43 -1.80
CA ARG A 208 -5.17 -3.06 -1.40
C ARG A 208 -4.29 -2.12 -0.59
N ARG A 209 -4.61 -0.83 -0.58
CA ARG A 209 -3.84 0.24 0.06
C ARG A 209 -4.77 1.24 0.76
N LEU A 210 -4.26 1.94 1.77
CA LEU A 210 -5.05 2.90 2.54
C LEU A 210 -5.49 4.11 1.71
N ASP A 211 -4.66 4.58 0.79
CA ASP A 211 -5.00 5.66 -0.15
C ASP A 211 -6.21 5.27 -1.00
N GLN A 212 -6.23 4.06 -1.55
CA GLN A 212 -7.35 3.52 -2.33
C GLN A 212 -8.62 3.36 -1.47
N LEU A 213 -8.48 2.96 -0.21
CA LEU A 213 -9.59 2.88 0.73
C LEU A 213 -10.17 4.28 0.99
N ALA A 214 -9.31 5.28 1.21
CA ALA A 214 -9.71 6.67 1.40
C ALA A 214 -10.40 7.24 0.15
N GLU A 215 -9.85 7.01 -1.05
CA GLU A 215 -10.47 7.40 -2.31
C GLU A 215 -11.87 6.79 -2.48
N GLN A 216 -12.07 5.53 -2.11
CA GLN A 216 -13.37 4.87 -2.16
C GLN A 216 -14.34 5.38 -1.09
N ALA A 217 -13.84 5.85 0.06
CA ALA A 217 -14.65 6.45 1.12
C ALA A 217 -15.06 7.90 0.79
N ARG A 218 -14.24 8.66 0.05
CA ARG A 218 -14.46 10.09 -0.26
C ARG A 218 -15.88 10.42 -0.70
N PRO A 219 -16.53 9.71 -1.64
CA PRO A 219 -17.91 10.02 -2.02
C PRO A 219 -18.88 10.04 -0.84
N PHE A 220 -18.64 9.21 0.18
CA PHE A 220 -19.52 9.04 1.31
C PHE A 220 -19.27 10.07 2.42
N VAL A 221 -18.04 10.54 2.58
CA VAL A 221 -17.67 11.41 3.71
C VAL A 221 -17.31 12.85 3.32
N CYS A 222 -17.06 13.12 2.03
CA CYS A 222 -16.79 14.45 1.50
C CYS A 222 -17.99 15.00 0.72
N GLN A 223 -18.18 16.33 0.73
CA GLN A 223 -19.18 16.98 -0.12
C GLN A 223 -18.65 17.18 -1.55
N ASN A 224 -17.37 17.58 -1.69
CA ASN A 224 -16.75 17.78 -2.99
C ASN A 224 -16.37 16.43 -3.61
N LEU A 225 -16.73 16.25 -4.88
CA LEU A 225 -16.38 15.04 -5.64
C LEU A 225 -15.27 15.34 -6.64
N HIS A 226 -14.28 14.45 -6.70
CA HIS A 226 -13.30 14.40 -7.78
C HIS A 226 -13.86 13.55 -8.92
N PHE A 227 -13.98 14.17 -10.10
CA PHE A 227 -14.56 13.53 -11.27
C PHE A 227 -13.48 12.95 -12.18
N ASP A 228 -13.64 11.67 -12.54
CA ASP A 228 -12.91 11.08 -13.66
C ASP A 228 -13.38 11.73 -14.96
N MET A 229 -12.57 12.61 -15.52
CA MET A 229 -12.92 13.33 -16.74
C MET A 229 -13.13 12.41 -17.95
N LYS A 230 -12.49 11.23 -18.01
CA LYS A 230 -12.75 10.25 -19.07
C LYS A 230 -14.13 9.61 -18.91
N ALA A 231 -14.55 9.36 -17.68
CA ALA A 231 -15.89 8.89 -17.37
C ALA A 231 -16.95 9.90 -17.74
N VAL A 232 -16.76 11.15 -17.31
CA VAL A 232 -17.64 12.29 -17.64
C VAL A 232 -17.78 12.41 -19.16
N GLU A 233 -16.68 12.41 -19.89
CA GLU A 233 -16.72 12.53 -21.35
C GLU A 233 -17.52 11.39 -21.99
N LYS A 234 -17.27 10.16 -21.57
CA LYS A 234 -17.87 8.96 -22.17
C LYS A 234 -19.37 8.82 -21.86
N HIS A 235 -19.81 9.21 -20.67
CA HIS A 235 -21.14 8.87 -20.15
C HIS A 235 -22.05 10.08 -19.93
N LEU A 236 -21.50 11.28 -19.80
CA LEU A 236 -22.25 12.52 -19.66
C LEU A 236 -22.14 13.35 -20.96
N ASN A 237 -20.94 13.64 -21.45
CA ASN A 237 -20.75 14.58 -22.56
C ASN A 237 -20.96 13.98 -23.96
N LYS A 238 -20.85 12.65 -24.10
CA LYS A 238 -21.06 11.97 -25.40
C LYS A 238 -22.45 12.22 -25.99
N ASP A 239 -23.45 12.31 -25.14
CA ASP A 239 -24.84 12.64 -25.50
C ASP A 239 -25.47 13.39 -24.31
N PRO A 240 -25.17 14.70 -24.18
CA PRO A 240 -25.58 15.50 -23.02
C PRO A 240 -27.09 15.51 -22.83
N GLY A 241 -27.85 15.62 -23.93
CA GLY A 241 -29.31 15.63 -23.89
C GLY A 241 -29.88 14.32 -23.32
N ALA A 242 -29.35 13.17 -23.74
CA ALA A 242 -29.78 11.89 -23.19
C ALA A 242 -29.31 11.70 -21.74
N ALA A 243 -28.11 12.15 -21.37
CA ALA A 243 -27.61 12.08 -20.00
C ALA A 243 -28.48 12.93 -19.05
N THR A 244 -28.74 14.18 -19.40
CA THR A 244 -29.63 15.09 -18.66
C THR A 244 -31.02 14.49 -18.49
N LYS A 245 -31.66 14.02 -19.58
CA LYS A 245 -33.00 13.41 -19.52
C LYS A 245 -33.05 12.21 -18.57
N ARG A 246 -32.01 11.37 -18.57
CA ARG A 246 -31.92 10.18 -17.70
C ARG A 246 -31.72 10.55 -16.24
N LEU A 247 -30.82 11.49 -15.95
CA LEU A 247 -30.58 11.96 -14.57
C LEU A 247 -31.81 12.68 -14.00
N GLN A 248 -32.47 13.52 -14.78
CA GLN A 248 -33.75 14.16 -14.38
C GLN A 248 -34.85 13.12 -14.13
N GLY A 249 -34.97 12.11 -15.00
CA GLY A 249 -35.92 11.01 -14.79
C GLY A 249 -35.65 10.25 -13.49
N LEU A 250 -34.37 9.98 -13.18
CA LEU A 250 -33.96 9.34 -11.93
C LEU A 250 -34.27 10.22 -10.71
N TYR A 251 -34.00 11.52 -10.79
CA TYR A 251 -34.32 12.47 -9.73
C TYR A 251 -35.82 12.43 -9.38
N GLU A 252 -36.70 12.59 -10.37
CA GLU A 252 -38.14 12.57 -10.15
C GLU A 252 -38.64 11.22 -9.63
N THR A 253 -38.10 10.12 -10.15
CA THR A 253 -38.45 8.77 -9.70
C THR A 253 -38.04 8.54 -8.25
N PHE A 254 -36.80 8.87 -7.88
CA PHE A 254 -36.28 8.66 -6.53
C PHE A 254 -36.88 9.60 -5.50
N ARG A 255 -37.40 10.77 -5.89
CA ARG A 255 -38.11 11.67 -4.98
C ARG A 255 -39.35 11.02 -4.34
N GLY A 256 -39.97 10.04 -5.00
CA GLY A 256 -41.12 9.30 -4.50
C GLY A 256 -40.82 7.88 -4.03
N ALA A 257 -39.58 7.41 -4.16
CA ALA A 257 -39.23 6.01 -3.93
C ALA A 257 -39.10 5.67 -2.43
N ASP A 258 -39.30 4.40 -2.12
CA ASP A 258 -38.87 3.81 -0.85
C ASP A 258 -37.33 3.74 -0.82
N TRP A 259 -36.71 4.30 0.23
CA TRP A 259 -35.26 4.45 0.32
C TRP A 259 -34.56 3.20 0.86
N THR A 260 -34.95 2.06 0.31
CA THR A 260 -34.34 0.74 0.52
C THR A 260 -33.57 0.33 -0.73
N ARG A 261 -32.58 -0.56 -0.60
CA ARG A 261 -31.78 -1.02 -1.76
C ARG A 261 -32.69 -1.63 -2.84
N GLU A 262 -33.65 -2.44 -2.42
CA GLU A 262 -34.64 -3.09 -3.27
C GLU A 262 -35.62 -2.09 -3.87
N GLY A 263 -36.13 -1.13 -3.08
CA GLY A 263 -37.05 -0.09 -3.56
C GLY A 263 -36.41 0.80 -4.62
N LEU A 264 -35.14 1.17 -4.43
CA LEU A 264 -34.35 1.93 -5.40
C LEU A 264 -34.04 1.12 -6.67
N GLU A 265 -33.76 -0.19 -6.53
CA GLU A 265 -33.55 -1.07 -7.68
C GLU A 265 -34.79 -1.20 -8.55
N VAL A 266 -35.95 -1.51 -7.95
CA VAL A 266 -37.23 -1.61 -8.66
C VAL A 266 -37.53 -0.29 -9.37
N SER A 267 -37.43 0.83 -8.65
CA SER A 267 -37.67 2.16 -9.20
C SER A 267 -36.79 2.48 -10.42
N LEU A 268 -35.48 2.18 -10.35
CA LEU A 268 -34.56 2.40 -11.47
C LEU A 268 -34.90 1.49 -12.67
N ARG A 269 -35.22 0.22 -12.42
CA ARG A 269 -35.55 -0.75 -13.48
C ARG A 269 -36.87 -0.43 -14.19
N ASP A 270 -37.86 0.05 -13.45
CA ASP A 270 -39.13 0.50 -14.01
C ASP A 270 -38.93 1.73 -14.90
N LEU A 271 -38.15 2.71 -14.44
CA LEU A 271 -37.78 3.87 -15.26
C LEU A 271 -37.03 3.44 -16.53
N ALA A 272 -36.08 2.50 -16.42
CA ALA A 272 -35.35 1.98 -17.57
C ALA A 272 -36.30 1.38 -18.62
N SER A 273 -37.29 0.61 -18.17
CA SER A 273 -38.34 0.03 -19.02
C SER A 273 -39.21 1.11 -19.67
N GLN A 274 -39.67 2.11 -18.90
CA GLN A 274 -40.49 3.23 -19.41
C GLN A 274 -39.75 4.09 -20.45
N MET A 275 -38.43 4.25 -20.28
CA MET A 275 -37.58 4.98 -21.21
C MET A 275 -37.09 4.12 -22.39
N GLU A 276 -37.44 2.83 -22.44
CA GLU A 276 -37.00 1.85 -23.44
C GLU A 276 -35.45 1.78 -23.56
N VAL A 277 -34.75 1.88 -22.42
CA VAL A 277 -33.29 1.77 -22.36
C VAL A 277 -32.85 0.68 -21.38
N GLY A 278 -31.67 0.08 -21.63
CA GLY A 278 -31.08 -0.85 -20.66
C GLY A 278 -30.67 -0.13 -19.36
N ALA A 279 -30.84 -0.78 -18.20
CA ALA A 279 -30.54 -0.20 -16.88
C ALA A 279 -29.12 0.39 -16.76
N GLY A 280 -28.12 -0.21 -17.42
CA GLY A 280 -26.75 0.33 -17.46
C GLY A 280 -26.66 1.76 -17.99
N LYS A 281 -27.57 2.17 -18.88
CA LYS A 281 -27.64 3.56 -19.40
C LYS A 281 -28.08 4.57 -18.34
N LEU A 282 -28.79 4.14 -17.30
CA LEU A 282 -29.14 4.95 -16.13
C LEU A 282 -28.07 4.85 -15.05
N ILE A 283 -27.57 3.63 -14.79
CA ILE A 283 -26.60 3.36 -13.72
C ILE A 283 -25.28 4.09 -13.94
N HIS A 284 -24.73 4.14 -15.16
CA HIS A 284 -23.42 4.79 -15.37
C HIS A 284 -23.44 6.30 -15.13
N PRO A 285 -24.36 7.09 -15.73
CA PRO A 285 -24.49 8.51 -15.41
C PRO A 285 -24.76 8.76 -13.92
N LEU A 286 -25.65 7.96 -13.32
CA LEU A 286 -25.97 8.06 -11.90
C LEU A 286 -24.73 7.83 -11.02
N ARG A 287 -23.94 6.81 -11.33
CA ARG A 287 -22.72 6.48 -10.59
C ARG A 287 -21.73 7.64 -10.61
N ILE A 288 -21.54 8.26 -11.78
CA ILE A 288 -20.65 9.41 -11.94
C ILE A 288 -21.22 10.60 -11.16
N ALA A 289 -22.53 10.87 -11.23
CA ALA A 289 -23.16 11.94 -10.46
C ALA A 289 -22.96 11.76 -8.95
N LEU A 290 -23.12 10.53 -8.44
CA LEU A 290 -23.03 10.24 -7.01
C LEU A 290 -21.60 10.12 -6.48
N THR A 291 -20.64 9.68 -7.29
CA THR A 291 -19.29 9.30 -6.81
C THR A 291 -18.14 9.96 -7.55
N GLY A 292 -18.41 10.67 -8.64
CA GLY A 292 -17.40 11.22 -9.54
C GLY A 292 -16.70 10.17 -10.42
N ASN A 293 -16.91 8.87 -10.16
CA ASN A 293 -16.09 7.79 -10.72
C ASN A 293 -16.92 6.72 -11.45
N MET A 294 -16.28 5.94 -12.31
CA MET A 294 -16.90 4.81 -13.02
C MET A 294 -16.94 3.51 -12.22
N ALA A 295 -16.06 3.38 -11.24
CA ALA A 295 -16.00 2.24 -10.33
C ALA A 295 -16.44 2.70 -8.94
N SER A 296 -17.35 1.94 -8.33
CA SER A 296 -17.77 2.09 -6.94
C SER A 296 -18.47 0.79 -6.50
N PRO A 297 -18.91 0.65 -5.24
CA PRO A 297 -19.78 -0.46 -4.82
C PRO A 297 -21.08 -0.57 -5.65
N GLY A 298 -21.98 -1.49 -5.27
CA GLY A 298 -23.29 -1.56 -5.90
C GLY A 298 -23.97 -0.19 -5.88
N ILE A 299 -24.57 0.24 -7.00
CA ILE A 299 -25.12 1.60 -7.08
C ILE A 299 -26.25 1.83 -6.06
N PHE A 300 -26.96 0.78 -5.70
CA PHE A 300 -28.00 0.81 -4.67
C PHE A 300 -27.40 0.90 -3.26
N ASP A 301 -26.26 0.27 -3.01
CA ASP A 301 -25.49 0.47 -1.77
C ASP A 301 -25.01 1.93 -1.65
N VAL A 302 -24.54 2.49 -2.76
CA VAL A 302 -24.10 3.90 -2.83
C VAL A 302 -25.25 4.84 -2.46
N LEU A 303 -26.42 4.68 -3.09
CA LEU A 303 -27.61 5.49 -2.79
C LEU A 303 -28.09 5.33 -1.34
N TYR A 304 -28.09 4.09 -0.83
CA TYR A 304 -28.50 3.79 0.53
C TYR A 304 -27.59 4.49 1.55
N LEU A 305 -26.28 4.34 1.43
CA LEU A 305 -25.30 4.91 2.36
C LEU A 305 -25.17 6.43 2.24
N LEU A 306 -25.32 7.01 1.04
CA LEU A 306 -25.35 8.47 0.88
C LEU A 306 -26.62 9.08 1.50
N GLY A 307 -27.70 8.30 1.55
CA GLY A 307 -29.01 8.77 1.94
C GLY A 307 -29.68 9.62 0.86
N ARG A 308 -30.96 9.89 1.10
CA ARG A 308 -31.87 10.53 0.14
C ARG A 308 -31.43 11.92 -0.29
N GLU A 309 -31.27 12.82 0.67
CA GLU A 309 -31.03 14.24 0.39
C GLU A 309 -29.73 14.45 -0.39
N ARG A 310 -28.61 13.83 0.04
CA ARG A 310 -27.33 13.93 -0.67
C ARG A 310 -27.37 13.30 -2.05
N SER A 311 -28.07 12.19 -2.20
CA SER A 311 -28.20 11.53 -3.50
C SER A 311 -28.96 12.40 -4.50
N LEU A 312 -30.10 12.96 -4.09
CA LEU A 312 -30.92 13.83 -4.95
C LEU A 312 -30.19 15.13 -5.30
N SER A 313 -29.56 15.78 -4.31
CA SER A 313 -28.74 16.98 -4.54
C SER A 313 -27.61 16.72 -5.55
N ARG A 314 -26.89 15.59 -5.44
CA ARG A 314 -25.82 15.27 -6.40
C ARG A 314 -26.32 14.96 -7.81
N ILE A 315 -27.51 14.39 -7.93
CA ILE A 315 -28.14 14.18 -9.25
C ILE A 315 -28.48 15.53 -9.89
N GLU A 316 -29.02 16.46 -9.11
CA GLU A 316 -29.33 17.82 -9.55
C GLU A 316 -28.06 18.60 -9.96
N ASP A 317 -27.04 18.60 -9.12
CA ASP A 317 -25.73 19.23 -9.39
C ASP A 317 -25.11 18.69 -10.69
N ALA A 318 -25.22 17.37 -10.93
CA ALA A 318 -24.72 16.75 -12.16
C ALA A 318 -25.50 17.21 -13.39
N VAL A 319 -26.82 17.38 -13.30
CA VAL A 319 -27.65 17.92 -14.38
C VAL A 319 -27.27 19.37 -14.69
N GLU A 320 -27.08 20.21 -13.68
CA GLU A 320 -26.64 21.59 -13.85
C GLU A 320 -25.28 21.67 -14.55
N ARG A 321 -24.33 20.82 -14.11
CA ARG A 321 -22.99 20.76 -14.68
C ARG A 321 -22.98 20.39 -16.16
N ILE A 322 -23.83 19.44 -16.58
CA ILE A 322 -23.96 19.05 -17.99
C ILE A 322 -24.56 20.19 -18.83
N ASN A 323 -25.46 20.99 -18.26
CA ASN A 323 -26.08 22.11 -18.98
C ASN A 323 -25.14 23.31 -19.12
N LEU A 324 -24.11 23.41 -18.29
CA LEU A 324 -23.09 24.47 -18.33
C LEU A 324 -21.90 24.16 -19.25
N SER A 325 -21.70 22.89 -19.60
CA SER A 325 -20.62 22.40 -20.49
C SER A 325 -21.02 22.39 -21.96
#